data_AF-A0A482ZZA9-F1
#
_entry.id   AF-A0A482ZZA9-F1
#
_cell.length_a   1.000
_cell.length_b   1.000
_cell.length_c   1.000
_cell.angle_alpha   90.00
_cell.angle_beta   90.00
_cell.angle_gamma   90.00
#
_symmetry.space_group_name_H-M   'P 1'
#
loop_
_entity.id
_entity.type
_entity.pdbx_description
1 polymer ?
#
loop_
_entity_poly.entity_id
_entity_poly.type
_entity_poly.pdbx_seq_one_letter_code
_entity_poly.pdbx_strand_id
1 'polypeptide(L)'
;MTHLTTAQRYTISCLLKQGKNQSEIAKSISKHKSVVCREISRNKDLRSGVYRDDLANRKHANRQKKKRKHVRFTPEIQVRVETLLIQDYSPEQIVGESRKRGVACVSHERIYQYVWKDKKAHGHLYTHLRRKGRKYRKRGCSKDSRGIIIGRVSIEQRPAHVEKRSRFGDLEVDLIIGKEHKQAIVTINDRASGMLKMKKVPSKNASVVSETIIEMLEDWNPFIHTITSDNGKEFAQHQRVSQTMNIDYYFAHPYHSWERGSNENLNGLIRQYLPKKIDFSQLTDQRIEQIQNRLNNRPRKRLKYESPIFVMNQLLFNPKVAFTT
;
A
#
# COMPACT_ATOMS: atom_id res chain seq x y z
N MET A 1 5.35 -0.83 -38.36
CA MET A 1 5.75 -1.92 -39.28
C MET A 1 5.50 -3.27 -38.61
N THR A 2 4.54 -4.06 -39.09
CA THR A 2 4.32 -5.44 -38.63
C THR A 2 5.53 -6.32 -38.99
N HIS A 3 6.07 -7.05 -38.02
CA HIS A 3 7.13 -8.03 -38.26
C HIS A 3 6.59 -9.23 -39.04
N LEU A 4 7.45 -9.87 -39.85
CA LEU A 4 7.11 -11.14 -40.51
C LEU A 4 6.97 -12.26 -39.47
N THR A 5 5.96 -13.10 -39.64
CA THR A 5 5.73 -14.29 -38.80
C THR A 5 6.69 -15.42 -39.18
N THR A 6 6.80 -16.44 -38.33
CA THR A 6 7.55 -17.67 -38.62
C THR A 6 7.06 -18.32 -39.91
N ALA A 7 5.73 -18.44 -40.08
CA ALA A 7 5.11 -19.01 -41.27
C ALA A 7 5.46 -18.20 -42.54
N GLN A 8 5.43 -16.87 -42.47
CA GLN A 8 5.80 -16.03 -43.62
C GLN A 8 7.28 -16.19 -44.00
N ARG A 9 8.19 -16.37 -43.03
CA ARG A 9 9.60 -16.65 -43.33
C ARG A 9 9.79 -18.03 -43.96
N TYR A 10 9.04 -19.02 -43.50
CA TYR A 10 9.00 -20.34 -44.14
C TYR A 10 8.54 -20.25 -45.60
N THR A 11 7.42 -19.55 -45.86
CA THR A 11 6.92 -19.30 -47.21
C THR A 11 7.96 -18.60 -48.09
N ILE A 12 8.67 -17.59 -47.57
CA ILE A 12 9.77 -16.94 -48.31
C ILE A 12 10.86 -17.95 -48.68
N SER A 13 11.30 -18.81 -47.75
CA SER A 13 12.34 -19.81 -48.04
C SER A 13 11.89 -20.82 -49.10
N CYS A 14 10.65 -21.31 -49.03
CA CYS A 14 10.11 -22.24 -50.02
C CYS A 14 10.00 -21.62 -51.41
N LEU A 15 9.42 -20.41 -51.52
CA LEU A 15 9.25 -19.75 -52.81
C LEU A 15 10.58 -19.34 -53.45
N LEU A 16 11.59 -18.97 -52.66
CA LEU A 16 12.94 -18.73 -53.18
C LEU A 16 13.57 -20.00 -53.77
N LYS A 17 13.37 -21.17 -53.14
CA LYS A 17 13.83 -22.46 -53.70
C LYS A 17 13.12 -22.82 -55.00
N GLN A 18 11.88 -22.36 -55.19
CA GLN A 18 11.11 -22.52 -56.43
C GLN A 18 11.46 -21.47 -57.51
N GLY A 19 12.48 -20.63 -57.28
CA GLY A 19 12.91 -19.62 -58.26
C GLY A 19 11.99 -18.40 -58.38
N LYS A 20 11.03 -18.21 -57.47
CA LYS A 20 10.10 -17.08 -57.49
C LYS A 20 10.81 -15.76 -57.18
N ASN A 21 10.40 -14.70 -57.86
CA ASN A 21 10.97 -13.37 -57.66
C ASN A 21 10.38 -12.68 -56.41
N GLN A 22 11.07 -11.66 -55.90
CA GLN A 22 10.66 -10.98 -54.66
C GLN A 22 9.29 -10.29 -54.75
N SER A 23 8.82 -9.92 -55.95
CA SER A 23 7.50 -9.32 -56.15
C SER A 23 6.39 -10.36 -55.99
N GLU A 24 6.58 -11.56 -56.54
CA GLU A 24 5.65 -12.70 -56.39
C GLU A 24 5.57 -13.15 -54.92
N ILE A 25 6.72 -13.28 -54.26
CA ILE A 25 6.81 -13.64 -52.84
C ILE A 25 6.05 -12.62 -51.98
N ALA A 26 6.23 -11.33 -52.26
CA ALA A 26 5.58 -10.24 -51.56
C ALA A 26 4.04 -10.31 -51.70
N LYS A 27 3.53 -10.59 -52.90
CA LYS A 27 2.10 -10.84 -53.13
C LYS A 27 1.60 -12.05 -52.33
N SER A 28 2.32 -13.17 -52.38
CA SER A 28 1.94 -14.41 -51.69
C SER A 28 1.81 -14.26 -50.17
N ILE A 29 2.69 -13.47 -49.53
CA ILE A 29 2.63 -13.24 -48.08
C ILE A 29 1.87 -11.98 -47.69
N SER A 30 1.24 -11.29 -48.64
CA SER A 30 0.53 -10.02 -48.45
C SER A 30 1.39 -8.95 -47.75
N LYS A 31 2.60 -8.71 -48.26
CA LYS A 31 3.53 -7.67 -47.78
C LYS A 31 4.10 -6.87 -48.94
N HIS A 32 4.64 -5.69 -48.63
CA HIS A 32 5.34 -4.88 -49.62
C HIS A 32 6.66 -5.52 -50.05
N LYS A 33 7.04 -5.40 -51.33
CA LYS A 33 8.31 -5.95 -51.89
C LYS A 33 9.54 -5.54 -51.07
N SER A 34 9.60 -4.29 -50.63
CA SER A 34 10.72 -3.80 -49.80
C SER A 34 10.83 -4.51 -48.45
N VAL A 35 9.74 -5.07 -47.90
CA VAL A 35 9.78 -5.87 -46.66
C VAL A 35 10.49 -7.19 -46.93
N VAL A 36 10.17 -7.87 -48.03
CA VAL A 36 10.80 -9.13 -48.46
C VAL A 36 12.29 -8.90 -48.76
N CYS A 37 12.62 -7.86 -49.53
CA CYS A 37 14.00 -7.49 -49.85
C CYS A 37 14.84 -7.28 -48.58
N ARG A 38 14.34 -6.45 -47.65
CA ARG A 38 15.02 -6.19 -46.37
C ARG A 38 15.12 -7.44 -45.50
N GLU A 39 14.10 -8.29 -45.48
CA GLU A 39 14.12 -9.55 -44.71
C GLU A 39 15.21 -10.48 -45.24
N ILE A 40 15.26 -10.71 -46.56
CA ILE A 40 16.24 -11.61 -47.19
C ILE A 40 17.66 -11.07 -46.95
N SER A 41 17.88 -9.79 -47.25
CA SER A 41 19.19 -9.14 -47.09
C SER A 41 19.72 -9.25 -45.64
N ARG A 42 18.87 -9.02 -44.64
CA ARG A 42 19.27 -9.03 -43.22
C ARG A 42 19.45 -10.43 -42.63
N ASN A 43 18.91 -11.47 -43.28
CA ASN A 43 18.78 -12.79 -42.66
C ASN A 43 19.38 -13.94 -43.46
N LYS A 44 19.78 -13.74 -44.72
CA LYS A 44 20.53 -14.73 -45.48
C LYS A 44 21.80 -15.16 -44.73
N ASP A 45 22.24 -16.38 -44.97
CA ASP A 45 23.56 -16.81 -44.55
C ASP A 45 24.62 -15.99 -45.31
N LEU A 46 25.62 -15.50 -44.58
CA LEU A 46 26.68 -14.68 -45.17
C LEU A 46 27.73 -15.53 -45.88
N ARG A 47 27.88 -16.80 -45.49
CA ARG A 47 28.83 -17.72 -46.12
C ARG A 47 28.28 -18.27 -47.42
N SER A 48 27.08 -18.87 -47.38
CA SER A 48 26.45 -19.47 -48.55
C SER A 48 25.59 -18.51 -49.38
N GLY A 49 25.23 -17.33 -48.86
CA GLY A 49 24.29 -16.41 -49.50
C GLY A 49 22.82 -16.87 -49.46
N VAL A 50 22.55 -18.08 -48.96
CA VAL A 50 21.22 -18.72 -49.00
C VAL A 50 20.31 -18.21 -47.88
N TYR A 51 19.05 -17.97 -48.21
CA TYR A 51 18.00 -17.67 -47.22
C TYR A 51 17.35 -18.94 -46.69
N ARG A 52 17.48 -19.19 -45.38
CA ARG A 52 16.80 -20.27 -44.66
C ARG A 52 15.93 -19.68 -43.56
N ASP A 53 14.71 -20.17 -43.42
CA ASP A 53 13.72 -19.64 -42.48
C ASP A 53 14.13 -19.87 -41.02
N ASP A 54 14.72 -21.01 -40.69
CA ASP A 54 15.25 -21.33 -39.35
C ASP A 54 16.31 -20.29 -38.91
N LEU A 55 17.25 -19.98 -39.80
CA LEU A 55 18.32 -19.02 -39.58
C LEU A 55 17.75 -17.61 -39.47
N ALA A 56 16.79 -17.26 -40.33
CA ALA A 56 16.13 -15.97 -40.32
C ALA A 56 15.35 -15.74 -39.02
N ASN A 57 14.65 -16.75 -38.52
CA ASN A 57 13.96 -16.70 -37.23
C ASN A 57 14.96 -16.52 -36.07
N ARG A 58 16.06 -17.27 -36.04
CA ARG A 58 17.13 -17.12 -35.03
C ARG A 58 17.76 -15.74 -35.06
N LYS A 59 18.14 -15.23 -36.25
CA LYS A 59 18.72 -13.90 -36.43
C LYS A 59 17.73 -12.80 -36.01
N HIS A 60 16.46 -12.93 -36.38
CA HIS A 60 15.41 -12.01 -35.94
C HIS A 60 15.27 -12.00 -34.42
N ALA A 61 15.12 -13.18 -33.79
CA ALA A 61 15.00 -13.30 -32.34
C ALA A 61 16.21 -12.69 -31.62
N ASN A 62 17.43 -12.92 -32.12
CA ASN A 62 18.65 -12.33 -31.57
C ASN A 62 18.62 -10.79 -31.67
N ARG A 63 18.24 -10.22 -32.82
CA ARG A 63 18.07 -8.76 -32.94
C ARG A 63 17.00 -8.22 -31.99
N GLN A 64 15.88 -8.91 -31.79
CA GLN A 64 14.85 -8.48 -30.83
C GLN A 64 15.33 -8.56 -29.37
N LYS A 65 16.25 -9.48 -29.05
CA LYS A 65 16.92 -9.55 -27.75
C LYS A 65 17.91 -8.40 -27.57
N LYS A 66 18.76 -8.15 -28.56
CA LYS A 66 19.86 -7.16 -28.52
C LYS A 66 19.45 -5.72 -28.81
N LYS A 67 18.28 -5.47 -29.41
CA LYS A 67 17.83 -4.10 -29.73
C LYS A 67 17.84 -3.23 -28.47
N ARG A 68 18.34 -2.01 -28.59
CA ARG A 68 18.27 -1.02 -27.50
C ARG A 68 16.81 -0.81 -27.12
N LYS A 69 16.47 -1.03 -25.85
CA LYS A 69 15.13 -0.78 -25.31
C LYS A 69 15.23 0.43 -24.40
N HIS A 70 14.28 1.34 -24.53
CA HIS A 70 14.16 2.42 -23.57
C HIS A 70 13.81 1.84 -22.19
N VAL A 71 14.68 2.03 -21.21
CA VAL A 71 14.50 1.52 -19.84
C VAL A 71 13.93 2.63 -18.98
N ARG A 72 12.64 2.50 -18.63
CA ARG A 72 12.00 3.45 -17.69
C ARG A 72 12.40 3.24 -16.24
N PHE A 73 12.89 2.05 -15.89
CA PHE A 73 13.31 1.74 -14.52
C PHE A 73 14.83 1.88 -14.40
N THR A 74 15.30 3.13 -14.42
CA THR A 74 16.73 3.45 -14.33
C THR A 74 17.31 3.03 -12.98
N PRO A 75 18.64 2.88 -12.85
CA PRO A 75 19.30 2.58 -11.59
C PRO A 75 18.94 3.57 -10.47
N GLU A 76 18.85 4.86 -10.77
CA GLU A 76 18.43 5.90 -9.84
C GLU A 76 17.01 5.65 -9.28
N ILE A 77 16.06 5.32 -10.16
CA ILE A 77 14.69 4.99 -9.75
C ILE A 77 14.68 3.69 -8.93
N GLN A 78 15.54 2.71 -9.25
CA GLN A 78 15.66 1.47 -8.47
C GLN A 78 16.14 1.75 -7.04
N VAL A 79 17.23 2.49 -6.87
CA VAL A 79 17.78 2.86 -5.55
C VAL A 79 16.73 3.59 -4.71
N ARG A 80 15.99 4.52 -5.31
CA ARG A 80 14.92 5.22 -4.61
C ARG A 80 13.77 4.28 -4.22
N VAL A 81 13.32 3.43 -5.14
CA VAL A 81 12.25 2.46 -4.88
C VAL A 81 12.66 1.54 -3.73
N GLU A 82 13.89 1.04 -3.71
CA GLU A 82 14.42 0.19 -2.64
C GLU A 82 14.48 0.92 -1.30
N THR A 83 14.98 2.16 -1.30
CA THR A 83 15.04 2.99 -0.10
C THR A 83 13.64 3.17 0.51
N LEU A 84 12.64 3.50 -0.30
CA LEU A 84 11.26 3.67 0.17
C LEU A 84 10.61 2.34 0.56
N LEU A 85 10.92 1.24 -0.14
CA LEU A 85 10.49 -0.10 0.26
C LEU A 85 11.06 -0.47 1.63
N ILE A 86 12.34 -0.25 1.90
CA ILE A 86 12.96 -0.49 3.21
C ILE A 86 12.29 0.38 4.30
N GLN A 87 11.85 1.58 3.92
CA GLN A 87 11.01 2.44 4.74
C GLN A 87 9.55 1.96 4.87
N ASP A 88 9.22 0.76 4.38
CA ASP A 88 7.92 0.08 4.43
C ASP A 88 6.80 0.78 3.64
N TYR A 89 7.16 1.57 2.64
CA TYR A 89 6.20 2.17 1.71
C TYR A 89 5.70 1.08 0.76
N SER A 90 4.39 1.07 0.50
CA SER A 90 3.83 0.21 -0.53
C SER A 90 4.22 0.72 -1.93
N PRO A 91 4.27 -0.16 -2.94
CA PRO A 91 4.47 0.28 -4.32
C PRO A 91 3.51 1.39 -4.78
N GLU A 92 2.25 1.36 -4.35
CA GLU A 92 1.30 2.44 -4.62
C GLU A 92 1.66 3.77 -3.94
N GLN A 93 2.16 3.71 -2.70
CA GLN A 93 2.60 4.90 -1.96
C GLN A 93 3.82 5.53 -2.62
N ILE A 94 4.79 4.71 -3.04
CA ILE A 94 6.00 5.16 -3.74
C ILE A 94 5.65 5.92 -5.02
N VAL A 95 4.75 5.36 -5.83
CA VAL A 95 4.33 6.00 -7.10
C VAL A 95 3.54 7.28 -6.84
N GLY A 96 2.61 7.25 -5.88
CA GLY A 96 1.79 8.41 -5.55
C GLY A 96 2.60 9.58 -4.99
N GLU A 97 3.51 9.30 -4.07
CA GLU A 97 4.45 10.29 -3.53
C GLU A 97 5.38 10.84 -4.62
N SER A 98 5.92 9.97 -5.48
CA SER A 98 6.81 10.41 -6.56
C SER A 98 6.08 11.34 -7.54
N ARG A 99 4.84 10.98 -7.92
CA ARG A 99 4.00 11.82 -8.78
C ARG A 99 3.73 13.17 -8.14
N LYS A 100 3.40 13.19 -6.84
CA LYS A 100 3.13 14.42 -6.10
C LYS A 100 4.35 15.35 -6.03
N ARG A 101 5.55 14.79 -5.86
CA ARG A 101 6.82 15.54 -5.85
C ARG A 101 7.36 15.87 -7.26
N GLY A 102 6.64 15.52 -8.33
CA GLY A 102 7.10 15.75 -9.70
C GLY A 102 8.31 14.90 -10.11
N VAL A 103 8.61 13.81 -9.40
CA VAL A 103 9.77 12.98 -9.68
C VAL A 103 9.39 11.74 -10.51
N ALA A 104 10.22 11.41 -11.49
CA ALA A 104 10.04 10.25 -12.35
C ALA A 104 9.95 8.94 -11.54
N CYS A 105 8.99 8.09 -11.89
CA CYS A 105 8.81 6.77 -11.29
C CYS A 105 8.16 5.81 -12.30
N VAL A 106 8.34 4.52 -12.07
CA VAL A 106 7.65 3.46 -12.83
C VAL A 106 6.26 3.18 -12.24
N SER A 107 5.46 2.33 -12.91
CA SER A 107 4.17 1.92 -12.34
C SER A 107 4.37 1.04 -11.09
N HIS A 108 3.36 1.01 -10.21
CA HIS A 108 3.39 0.18 -8.99
C HIS A 108 3.48 -1.31 -9.35
N GLU A 109 2.86 -1.73 -10.46
CA GLU A 109 3.00 -3.09 -11.01
C GLU A 109 4.45 -3.41 -11.39
N ARG A 110 5.17 -2.45 -11.97
CA ARG A 110 6.58 -2.66 -12.30
C ARG A 110 7.45 -2.83 -11.05
N ILE A 111 7.13 -2.10 -9.98
CA ILE A 111 7.77 -2.27 -8.67
C ILE A 111 7.45 -3.65 -8.09
N TYR A 112 6.19 -4.13 -8.18
CA TYR A 112 5.86 -5.49 -7.74
C TYR A 112 6.65 -6.55 -8.50
N GLN A 113 6.72 -6.46 -9.83
CA GLN A 113 7.54 -7.38 -10.64
C GLN A 113 9.01 -7.39 -10.21
N TYR A 114 9.54 -6.22 -9.83
CA TYR A 114 10.89 -6.08 -9.32
C TYR A 114 11.08 -6.79 -7.99
N VAL A 115 10.21 -6.54 -7.02
CA VAL A 115 10.23 -7.19 -5.70
C VAL A 115 10.09 -8.71 -5.82
N TRP A 116 9.26 -9.20 -6.74
CA TRP A 116 9.13 -10.65 -6.95
C TRP A 116 10.33 -11.26 -7.67
N LYS A 117 10.99 -10.51 -8.55
CA LYS A 117 12.26 -10.92 -9.16
C LYS A 117 13.37 -11.01 -8.11
N ASP A 118 13.48 -10.00 -7.25
CA ASP A 118 14.39 -9.98 -6.10
C ASP A 118 14.16 -11.18 -5.18
N LYS A 119 12.90 -11.44 -4.78
CA LYS A 119 12.55 -12.62 -3.98
C LYS A 119 12.97 -13.94 -4.63
N LYS A 120 12.77 -14.08 -5.95
CA LYS A 120 13.19 -15.28 -6.70
C LYS A 120 14.71 -15.45 -6.72
N ALA A 121 15.45 -14.35 -6.59
CA ALA A 121 16.89 -14.32 -6.44
C ALA A 121 17.35 -14.33 -4.97
N HIS A 122 16.49 -14.79 -4.05
CA HIS A 122 16.75 -14.85 -2.59
C HIS A 122 16.94 -13.49 -1.89
N GLY A 123 16.51 -12.40 -2.52
CA GLY A 123 16.45 -11.09 -1.89
C GLY A 123 15.31 -10.93 -0.87
N HIS A 124 15.31 -9.80 -0.16
CA HIS A 124 14.47 -9.57 1.02
C HIS A 124 13.46 -8.42 0.85
N LEU A 125 13.37 -7.78 -0.32
CA LEU A 125 12.48 -6.62 -0.53
C LEU A 125 11.00 -6.95 -0.26
N TYR A 126 10.60 -8.21 -0.51
CA TYR A 126 9.23 -8.64 -0.26
C TYR A 126 8.85 -8.63 1.23
N THR A 127 9.82 -8.66 2.15
CA THR A 127 9.57 -8.67 3.60
C THR A 127 9.06 -7.31 4.10
N HIS A 128 9.34 -6.24 3.36
CA HIS A 128 8.85 -4.89 3.62
C HIS A 128 7.43 -4.64 3.07
N LEU A 129 6.91 -5.55 2.24
CA LEU A 129 5.52 -5.49 1.83
C LEU A 129 4.62 -5.91 2.99
N ARG A 130 3.56 -5.13 3.24
CA ARG A 130 2.57 -5.37 4.32
C ARG A 130 2.10 -6.83 4.45
N ARG A 131 1.91 -7.53 3.32
CA ARG A 131 1.44 -8.93 3.30
C ARG A 131 2.55 -9.96 3.18
N LYS A 132 3.78 -9.55 2.86
CA LYS A 132 4.93 -10.44 2.58
C LYS A 132 4.60 -11.56 1.58
N GLY A 133 3.66 -11.32 0.65
CA GLY A 133 3.16 -12.30 -0.33
C GLY A 133 2.07 -13.26 0.15
N ARG A 134 1.53 -13.08 1.36
CA ARG A 134 0.40 -13.90 1.86
C ARG A 134 -0.91 -13.54 1.15
N LYS A 135 -1.62 -14.57 0.68
CA LYS A 135 -2.99 -14.45 0.16
C LYS A 135 -3.97 -14.14 1.29
N TYR A 136 -5.07 -13.48 0.96
CA TYR A 136 -6.16 -13.23 1.90
C TYR A 136 -6.76 -14.57 2.35
N ARG A 137 -6.86 -14.81 3.66
CA ARG A 137 -7.76 -15.85 4.17
C ARG A 137 -9.17 -15.29 4.20
N LYS A 138 -10.14 -16.04 3.68
CA LYS A 138 -11.56 -15.78 3.93
C LYS A 138 -11.78 -15.87 5.45
N ARG A 139 -12.45 -14.87 6.03
CA ARG A 139 -12.83 -14.90 7.45
C ARG A 139 -14.19 -15.56 7.57
N GLY A 140 -14.35 -16.46 8.54
CA GLY A 140 -15.65 -16.87 9.04
C GLY A 140 -16.10 -15.95 10.18
N CYS A 141 -17.40 -15.88 10.42
CA CYS A 141 -17.99 -15.14 11.53
C CYS A 141 -18.01 -16.03 12.78
N SER A 142 -17.20 -15.74 13.80
CA SER A 142 -17.47 -16.26 15.14
C SER A 142 -18.27 -15.22 15.91
N LYS A 143 -19.39 -15.64 16.50
CA LYS A 143 -20.22 -14.80 17.37
C LYS A 143 -19.58 -14.73 18.75
N ASP A 144 -19.50 -13.54 19.32
CA ASP A 144 -18.94 -13.30 20.66
C ASP A 144 -19.95 -12.46 21.45
N SER A 145 -20.56 -13.07 22.46
CA SER A 145 -21.57 -12.45 23.33
C SER A 145 -20.90 -11.75 24.52
N ARG A 146 -20.41 -10.53 24.32
CA ARG A 146 -19.88 -9.70 25.42
C ARG A 146 -20.96 -8.82 26.06
N GLY A 147 -20.89 -8.69 27.38
CA GLY A 147 -21.85 -7.94 28.22
C GLY A 147 -21.88 -6.43 27.99
N ILE A 148 -22.89 -5.77 28.55
CA ILE A 148 -23.24 -4.36 28.29
C ILE A 148 -22.45 -3.42 29.20
N ILE A 149 -21.88 -2.33 28.65
CA ILE A 149 -21.22 -1.25 29.40
C ILE A 149 -22.31 -0.29 29.93
N ILE A 150 -22.26 0.01 31.23
CA ILE A 150 -23.18 0.93 31.91
C ILE A 150 -22.83 2.38 31.51
N GLY A 151 -23.85 3.21 31.24
CA GLY A 151 -23.69 4.64 30.96
C GLY A 151 -23.17 4.99 29.55
N ARG A 152 -23.08 4.01 28.65
CA ARG A 152 -22.58 4.23 27.28
C ARG A 152 -23.50 5.16 26.47
N VAL A 153 -22.88 6.06 25.70
CA VAL A 153 -23.57 6.85 24.69
C VAL A 153 -23.43 6.17 23.34
N SER A 154 -24.54 5.93 22.64
CA SER A 154 -24.54 5.28 21.33
C SER A 154 -23.89 6.17 20.26
N ILE A 155 -23.22 5.55 19.29
CA ILE A 155 -22.69 6.22 18.10
C ILE A 155 -23.75 6.96 17.29
N GLU A 156 -25.03 6.60 17.41
CA GLU A 156 -26.16 7.31 16.77
C GLU A 156 -26.33 8.72 17.31
N GLN A 157 -25.92 8.98 18.55
CA GLN A 157 -25.96 10.31 19.15
C GLN A 157 -24.73 11.15 18.76
N ARG A 158 -23.77 10.58 18.02
CA ARG A 158 -22.59 11.31 17.59
C ARG A 158 -22.96 12.34 16.52
N PRO A 159 -22.51 13.60 16.63
CA PRO A 159 -22.82 14.63 15.65
C PRO A 159 -22.44 14.21 14.22
N ALA A 160 -23.36 14.39 13.28
CA ALA A 160 -23.22 13.93 11.90
C ALA A 160 -22.00 14.55 11.17
N HIS A 161 -21.53 15.73 11.57
CA HIS A 161 -20.35 16.34 10.97
C HIS A 161 -19.05 15.56 11.23
N VAL A 162 -19.00 14.71 12.27
CA VAL A 162 -17.85 13.85 12.57
C VAL A 162 -17.60 12.84 11.45
N GLU A 163 -18.64 12.41 10.72
CA GLU A 163 -18.49 11.52 9.57
C GLU A 163 -17.78 12.18 8.38
N LYS A 164 -17.80 13.53 8.30
CA LYS A 164 -17.14 14.28 7.22
C LYS A 164 -15.61 14.25 7.32
N ARG A 165 -15.06 13.90 8.49
CA ARG A 165 -13.60 13.82 8.75
C ARG A 165 -12.87 15.11 8.36
N SER A 166 -13.47 16.26 8.67
CA SER A 166 -13.01 17.58 8.21
C SER A 166 -12.16 18.34 9.22
N ARG A 167 -12.10 17.90 10.49
CA ARG A 167 -11.33 18.53 11.56
C ARG A 167 -10.48 17.50 12.30
N PHE A 168 -9.42 17.97 12.94
CA PHE A 168 -8.67 17.19 13.91
C PHE A 168 -9.48 17.06 15.21
N GLY A 169 -9.25 15.99 15.98
CA GLY A 169 -9.81 15.83 17.33
C GLY A 169 -11.04 14.93 17.42
N ASP A 170 -11.44 14.28 16.32
CA ASP A 170 -12.44 13.22 16.35
C ASP A 170 -11.72 11.87 16.29
N LEU A 171 -11.57 11.25 17.46
CA LEU A 171 -10.66 10.13 17.70
C LEU A 171 -11.40 8.80 17.72
N GLU A 172 -10.77 7.76 17.20
CA GLU A 172 -11.14 6.37 17.47
C GLU A 172 -10.08 5.72 18.36
N VAL A 173 -10.51 5.03 19.42
CA VAL A 173 -9.61 4.32 20.35
C VAL A 173 -9.81 2.82 20.22
N ASP A 174 -8.71 2.07 20.26
CA ASP A 174 -8.72 0.60 20.22
C ASP A 174 -7.68 0.01 21.18
N LEU A 175 -7.88 -1.27 21.52
CA LEU A 175 -6.95 -2.03 22.33
C LEU A 175 -6.41 -3.23 21.55
N ILE A 176 -5.12 -3.18 21.21
CA ILE A 176 -4.44 -4.29 20.56
C ILE A 176 -3.92 -5.24 21.64
N ILE A 177 -4.48 -6.45 21.71
CA ILE A 177 -4.05 -7.46 22.67
C ILE A 177 -2.85 -8.26 22.15
N GLY A 178 -1.87 -8.50 23.03
CA GLY A 178 -0.68 -9.31 22.80
C GLY A 178 -0.91 -10.81 23.01
N LYS A 179 0.17 -11.59 23.00
CA LYS A 179 0.12 -13.03 23.31
C LYS A 179 -0.46 -13.26 24.72
N GLU A 180 -1.23 -14.34 24.89
CA GLU A 180 -1.77 -14.78 26.20
C GLU A 180 -2.64 -13.74 26.94
N HIS A 181 -3.09 -12.67 26.28
CA HIS A 181 -3.92 -11.61 26.88
C HIS A 181 -3.30 -10.89 28.09
N LYS A 182 -1.99 -11.02 28.32
CA LYS A 182 -1.29 -10.44 29.48
C LYS A 182 -1.02 -8.95 29.34
N GLN A 183 -0.73 -8.50 28.12
CA GLN A 183 -0.38 -7.11 27.81
C GLN A 183 -1.17 -6.61 26.61
N ALA A 184 -1.31 -5.30 26.54
CA ALA A 184 -2.01 -4.65 25.45
C ALA A 184 -1.34 -3.35 25.04
N ILE A 185 -1.76 -2.83 23.89
CA ILE A 185 -1.36 -1.52 23.38
C ILE A 185 -2.64 -0.74 23.14
N VAL A 186 -2.75 0.40 23.82
CA VAL A 186 -3.78 1.39 23.52
C VAL A 186 -3.35 2.09 22.24
N THR A 187 -4.28 2.19 21.28
CA THR A 187 -4.08 2.94 20.05
C THR A 187 -5.16 4.00 19.91
N ILE A 188 -4.76 5.22 19.55
CA ILE A 188 -5.63 6.36 19.33
C ILE A 188 -5.40 6.83 17.89
N ASN A 189 -6.48 7.01 17.13
CA ASN A 189 -6.45 7.36 15.72
C ASN A 189 -7.33 8.57 15.45
N ASP A 190 -6.75 9.66 14.97
CA ASP A 190 -7.54 10.79 14.49
C ASP A 190 -8.20 10.46 13.14
N ARG A 191 -9.53 10.60 13.05
CA ARG A 191 -10.30 10.16 11.87
C ARG A 191 -9.99 10.99 10.62
N ALA A 192 -9.66 12.27 10.77
CA ALA A 192 -9.36 13.19 9.67
C ALA A 192 -7.94 13.00 9.14
N SER A 193 -6.94 13.31 9.96
CA SER A 193 -5.51 13.24 9.63
C SER A 193 -4.98 11.81 9.57
N GLY A 194 -5.55 10.89 10.34
CA GLY A 194 -5.00 9.53 10.51
C GLY A 194 -3.80 9.48 11.43
N MET A 195 -3.64 10.50 12.27
CA MET A 195 -2.57 10.56 13.24
C MET A 195 -2.74 9.43 14.26
N LEU A 196 -1.68 8.66 14.46
CA LEU A 196 -1.63 7.57 15.42
C LEU A 196 -0.90 8.01 16.68
N LYS A 197 -1.50 7.74 17.83
CA LYS A 197 -0.78 7.55 19.09
C LYS A 197 -0.90 6.11 19.55
N MET A 198 0.17 5.55 20.10
CA MET A 198 0.16 4.20 20.67
C MET A 198 1.02 4.12 21.93
N LYS A 199 0.50 3.44 22.96
CA LYS A 199 1.23 3.20 24.21
C LYS A 199 0.98 1.80 24.74
N LYS A 200 2.03 1.14 25.24
CA LYS A 200 1.92 -0.17 25.87
C LYS A 200 1.30 -0.01 27.26
N VAL A 201 0.39 -0.90 27.61
CA VAL A 201 -0.21 -0.98 28.94
C VAL A 201 0.06 -2.35 29.57
N PRO A 202 0.30 -2.39 30.90
CA PRO A 202 0.62 -3.63 31.61
C PRO A 202 -0.60 -4.56 31.72
N SER A 203 -1.82 -4.03 31.59
CA SER A 203 -3.06 -4.81 31.62
C SER A 203 -4.15 -4.15 30.79
N LYS A 204 -5.22 -4.92 30.50
CA LYS A 204 -6.45 -4.43 29.84
C LYS A 204 -7.49 -3.88 30.82
N ASN A 205 -7.09 -3.62 32.07
CA ASN A 205 -8.01 -3.11 33.09
C ASN A 205 -8.49 -1.72 32.71
N ALA A 206 -9.80 -1.47 32.87
CA ALA A 206 -10.41 -0.24 32.39
C ALA A 206 -9.83 1.03 33.05
N SER A 207 -9.44 0.96 34.32
CA SER A 207 -8.76 2.05 35.02
C SER A 207 -7.43 2.41 34.37
N VAL A 208 -6.56 1.41 34.18
CA VAL A 208 -5.24 1.56 33.54
C VAL A 208 -5.38 2.10 32.11
N VAL A 209 -6.34 1.57 31.35
CA VAL A 209 -6.61 2.03 29.98
C VAL A 209 -7.10 3.47 29.97
N SER A 210 -8.03 3.86 30.85
CA SER A 210 -8.55 5.23 30.93
C SER A 210 -7.47 6.26 31.29
N GLU A 211 -6.62 5.94 32.27
CA GLU A 211 -5.50 6.80 32.68
C GLU A 211 -4.48 6.96 31.56
N THR A 212 -4.17 5.86 30.87
CA THR A 212 -3.29 5.88 29.69
C THR A 212 -3.87 6.74 28.57
N ILE A 213 -5.18 6.67 28.32
CA ILE A 213 -5.84 7.51 27.30
C ILE A 213 -5.73 8.98 27.66
N ILE A 214 -5.98 9.36 28.92
CA ILE A 214 -5.88 10.74 29.40
C ILE A 214 -4.45 11.26 29.20
N GLU A 215 -3.46 10.51 29.68
CA GLU A 215 -2.04 10.87 29.55
C GLU A 215 -1.62 11.03 28.08
N MET A 216 -2.01 10.09 27.21
CA MET A 216 -1.69 10.16 25.78
C MET A 216 -2.34 11.35 25.06
N LEU A 217 -3.38 11.95 25.63
CA LEU A 217 -4.17 13.01 25.01
C LEU A 217 -3.88 14.40 25.58
N GLU A 218 -3.09 14.49 26.64
CA GLU A 218 -2.78 15.74 27.34
C GLU A 218 -2.22 16.82 26.40
N ASP A 219 -1.25 16.46 25.55
CA ASP A 219 -0.63 17.36 24.55
C ASP A 219 -1.53 17.69 23.35
N TRP A 220 -2.68 17.02 23.21
CA TRP A 220 -3.68 17.32 22.18
C TRP A 220 -4.87 18.13 22.74
N ASN A 221 -4.93 18.34 24.04
CA ASN A 221 -5.92 19.22 24.65
C ASN A 221 -5.60 20.70 24.30
N PRO A 222 -6.59 21.56 23.98
CA PRO A 222 -8.04 21.36 23.91
C PRO A 222 -8.57 21.03 22.50
N PHE A 223 -7.73 20.55 21.59
CA PHE A 223 -8.12 20.31 20.19
C PHE A 223 -8.98 19.05 19.97
N ILE A 224 -9.29 18.31 21.04
CA ILE A 224 -10.05 17.06 20.96
C ILE A 224 -11.53 17.36 21.21
N HIS A 225 -12.39 16.72 20.42
CA HIS A 225 -13.83 16.94 20.47
C HIS A 225 -14.60 15.67 20.80
N THR A 226 -14.24 14.55 20.18
CA THR A 226 -14.96 13.29 20.36
C THR A 226 -14.02 12.10 20.43
N ILE A 227 -14.39 11.11 21.22
CA ILE A 227 -13.75 9.79 21.24
C ILE A 227 -14.80 8.73 20.89
N THR A 228 -14.40 7.72 20.12
CA THR A 228 -15.24 6.57 19.81
C THR A 228 -14.50 5.26 20.05
N SER A 229 -15.07 4.38 20.87
CA SER A 229 -14.53 3.04 21.13
C SER A 229 -15.51 1.92 20.71
N ASP A 230 -15.08 0.66 20.82
CA ASP A 230 -15.99 -0.48 20.72
C ASP A 230 -16.60 -0.78 22.10
N ASN A 231 -17.53 -1.74 22.17
CA ASN A 231 -18.11 -2.16 23.45
C ASN A 231 -17.17 -3.06 24.28
N GLY A 232 -15.85 -2.87 24.18
CA GLY A 232 -14.86 -3.56 24.99
C GLY A 232 -14.93 -3.15 26.46
N LYS A 233 -14.86 -4.11 27.38
CA LYS A 233 -14.88 -3.84 28.84
C LYS A 233 -13.68 -3.02 29.29
N GLU A 234 -12.59 -3.04 28.54
CA GLU A 234 -11.43 -2.16 28.69
C GLU A 234 -11.79 -0.66 28.62
N PHE A 235 -12.91 -0.31 27.99
CA PHE A 235 -13.40 1.08 27.88
C PHE A 235 -14.53 1.39 28.87
N ALA A 236 -14.76 0.54 29.88
CA ALA A 236 -15.82 0.77 30.85
C ALA A 236 -15.69 2.11 31.61
N GLN A 237 -14.47 2.59 31.84
CA GLN A 237 -14.17 3.87 32.51
C GLN A 237 -14.20 5.10 31.58
N HIS A 238 -14.96 5.03 30.47
CA HIS A 238 -15.10 6.12 29.51
C HIS A 238 -15.63 7.44 30.12
N GLN A 239 -16.51 7.37 31.12
CA GLN A 239 -17.04 8.56 31.80
C GLN A 239 -15.93 9.35 32.49
N ARG A 240 -14.95 8.66 33.09
CA ARG A 240 -13.76 9.30 33.68
C ARG A 240 -12.98 10.08 32.61
N VAL A 241 -12.74 9.47 31.45
CA VAL A 241 -12.06 10.14 30.33
C VAL A 241 -12.84 11.36 29.86
N SER A 242 -14.15 11.21 29.67
CA SER A 242 -15.06 12.28 29.24
C SER A 242 -15.07 13.46 30.21
N GLN A 243 -15.15 13.19 31.52
CA GLN A 243 -15.17 14.22 32.57
C GLN A 243 -13.82 14.91 32.75
N THR A 244 -12.72 14.14 32.83
CA THR A 244 -11.38 14.71 33.04
C THR A 244 -10.94 15.60 31.89
N MET A 245 -11.26 15.21 30.66
CA MET A 245 -10.83 15.94 29.46
C MET A 245 -11.90 16.89 28.90
N ASN A 246 -13.13 16.85 29.44
CA ASN A 246 -14.29 17.56 28.92
C ASN A 246 -14.56 17.24 27.42
N ILE A 247 -14.63 15.95 27.08
CA ILE A 247 -14.77 15.44 25.70
C ILE A 247 -15.97 14.50 25.60
N ASP A 248 -16.70 14.53 24.49
CA ASP A 248 -17.79 13.59 24.23
C ASP A 248 -17.26 12.19 23.91
N TYR A 249 -17.87 11.15 24.49
CA TYR A 249 -17.43 9.77 24.31
C TYR A 249 -18.58 8.89 23.80
N TYR A 250 -18.36 8.21 22.67
CA TYR A 250 -19.36 7.38 21.99
C TYR A 250 -18.91 5.92 21.83
N PHE A 251 -19.87 5.02 21.69
CA PHE A 251 -19.65 3.57 21.48
C PHE A 251 -20.29 3.10 20.17
N ALA A 252 -19.48 2.44 19.33
CA ALA A 252 -19.98 1.78 18.12
C ALA A 252 -20.95 0.63 18.46
N HIS A 253 -21.81 0.25 17.51
CA HIS A 253 -22.72 -0.87 17.71
C HIS A 253 -21.96 -2.19 17.79
N PRO A 254 -22.40 -3.15 18.64
CA PRO A 254 -21.86 -4.50 18.63
C PRO A 254 -21.98 -5.12 17.23
N TYR A 255 -20.90 -5.71 16.71
CA TYR A 255 -20.85 -6.33 15.37
C TYR A 255 -20.85 -5.37 14.16
N HIS A 256 -20.83 -4.05 14.37
CA HIS A 256 -20.75 -3.05 13.29
C HIS A 256 -19.33 -2.51 13.12
N SER A 257 -18.37 -3.40 12.83
CA SER A 257 -16.95 -3.01 12.79
C SER A 257 -16.60 -1.95 11.73
N TRP A 258 -17.46 -1.77 10.72
CA TRP A 258 -17.33 -0.74 9.69
C TRP A 258 -17.50 0.69 10.21
N GLU A 259 -18.22 0.89 11.32
CA GLU A 259 -18.38 2.21 11.97
C GLU A 259 -17.05 2.76 12.51
N ARG A 260 -16.06 1.87 12.67
CA ARG A 260 -14.67 2.11 13.08
C ARG A 260 -13.68 1.73 11.99
N GLY A 261 -14.03 2.00 10.73
CA GLY A 261 -13.18 1.66 9.58
C GLY A 261 -11.77 2.28 9.63
N SER A 262 -11.57 3.37 10.39
CA SER A 262 -10.25 3.99 10.57
C SER A 262 -9.34 3.09 11.43
N ASN A 263 -9.85 2.59 12.55
CA ASN A 263 -9.14 1.64 13.41
C ASN A 263 -8.85 0.31 12.72
N GLU A 264 -9.77 -0.25 11.94
CA GLU A 264 -9.48 -1.49 11.20
C GLU A 264 -8.30 -1.32 10.23
N ASN A 265 -8.26 -0.20 9.50
CA ASN A 265 -7.18 0.11 8.59
C ASN A 265 -5.85 0.27 9.32
N LEU A 266 -5.86 1.06 10.40
CA LEU A 266 -4.72 1.37 11.26
C LEU A 266 -4.15 0.14 11.93
N ASN A 267 -4.99 -0.69 12.55
CA ASN A 267 -4.59 -1.96 13.14
C ASN A 267 -3.86 -2.81 12.13
N GLY A 268 -4.38 -2.93 10.92
CA GLY A 268 -3.72 -3.70 9.89
C GLY A 268 -2.36 -3.11 9.45
N LEU A 269 -2.08 -1.83 9.68
CA LEU A 269 -0.77 -1.21 9.46
C LEU A 269 0.18 -1.51 10.62
N ILE A 270 -0.31 -1.39 11.86
CA ILE A 270 0.43 -1.77 13.07
C ILE A 270 0.83 -3.24 13.03
N ARG A 271 -0.06 -4.12 12.53
CA ARG A 271 0.22 -5.56 12.37
C ARG A 271 1.34 -5.90 11.37
N GLN A 272 1.82 -4.92 10.58
CA GLN A 272 3.06 -5.08 9.79
C GLN A 272 4.29 -5.17 10.71
N TYR A 273 4.27 -4.46 11.84
CA TYR A 273 5.34 -4.38 12.83
C TYR A 273 5.11 -5.31 14.02
N LEU A 274 3.85 -5.46 14.43
CA LEU A 274 3.43 -6.24 15.59
C LEU A 274 2.45 -7.35 15.15
N PRO A 275 2.94 -8.43 14.51
CA PRO A 275 2.11 -9.54 14.07
C PRO A 275 1.22 -10.10 15.19
N LYS A 276 0.13 -10.77 14.82
CA LYS A 276 -0.73 -11.45 15.82
C LYS A 276 0.09 -12.45 16.63
N LYS A 277 -0.23 -12.56 17.93
CA LYS A 277 0.43 -13.45 18.91
C LYS A 277 1.90 -13.14 19.20
N ILE A 278 2.40 -11.97 18.79
CA ILE A 278 3.68 -11.49 19.30
C ILE A 278 3.54 -11.22 20.81
N ASP A 279 4.56 -11.59 21.56
CA ASP A 279 4.67 -11.21 22.95
C ASP A 279 5.09 -9.74 23.05
N PHE A 280 4.37 -8.96 23.85
CA PHE A 280 4.67 -7.55 24.06
C PHE A 280 5.65 -7.32 25.22
N SER A 281 6.07 -8.38 25.91
CA SER A 281 6.97 -8.29 27.07
C SER A 281 8.30 -7.64 26.68
N GLN A 282 8.83 -8.05 25.53
CA GLN A 282 10.08 -7.55 24.94
C GLN A 282 9.89 -6.27 24.09
N LEU A 283 8.67 -5.76 23.98
CA LEU A 283 8.41 -4.55 23.19
C LEU A 283 8.76 -3.31 24.03
N THR A 284 9.82 -2.59 23.64
CA THR A 284 10.24 -1.35 24.32
C THR A 284 9.41 -0.15 23.87
N ASP A 285 9.35 0.88 24.71
CA ASP A 285 8.65 2.13 24.37
C ASP A 285 9.32 2.85 23.21
N GLN A 286 10.65 2.80 23.13
CA GLN A 286 11.41 3.29 21.96
C GLN A 286 10.96 2.60 20.66
N ARG A 287 10.70 1.28 20.69
CA ARG A 287 10.23 0.56 19.51
C ARG A 287 8.80 0.99 19.12
N ILE A 288 7.96 1.26 20.11
CA ILE A 288 6.60 1.78 19.89
C ILE A 288 6.66 3.14 19.23
N GLU A 289 7.50 4.04 19.75
CA GLU A 289 7.70 5.37 19.20
C GLU A 289 8.24 5.32 17.76
N GLN A 290 9.21 4.45 17.48
CA GLN A 290 9.68 4.21 16.11
C GLN A 290 8.56 3.78 15.16
N ILE A 291 7.69 2.86 15.59
CA ILE A 291 6.55 2.41 14.77
C ILE A 291 5.57 3.56 14.54
N GLN A 292 5.25 4.32 15.59
CA GLN A 292 4.41 5.50 15.54
C GLN A 292 4.95 6.54 14.55
N ASN A 293 6.21 6.94 14.70
CA ASN A 293 6.88 7.90 13.84
C ASN A 293 6.90 7.44 12.37
N ARG A 294 7.17 6.15 12.12
CA ARG A 294 7.13 5.61 10.75
C ARG A 294 5.73 5.62 10.15
N LEU A 295 4.69 5.33 10.93
CA LEU A 295 3.31 5.33 10.44
C LEU A 295 2.76 6.74 10.23
N ASN A 296 3.16 7.69 11.08
CA ASN A 296 2.74 9.09 11.02
C ASN A 296 3.46 9.91 9.94
N ASN A 297 4.66 9.49 9.54
CA ASN A 297 5.38 10.08 8.41
C ASN A 297 5.07 9.39 7.07
N ARG A 298 4.37 8.24 7.06
CA ARG A 298 4.10 7.50 5.83
C ARG A 298 2.94 8.11 5.05
N PRO A 299 3.10 8.39 3.74
CA PRO A 299 2.05 8.98 2.92
C PRO A 299 0.84 8.05 2.78
N ARG A 300 -0.36 8.60 2.80
CA ARG A 300 -1.62 7.83 2.70
C ARG A 300 -2.36 8.18 1.42
N LYS A 301 -2.79 7.16 0.66
CA LYS A 301 -3.60 7.35 -0.55
C LYS A 301 -4.87 8.18 -0.28
N ARG A 302 -5.55 7.93 0.84
CA ARG A 302 -6.76 8.68 1.27
C ARG A 302 -6.49 10.17 1.51
N LEU A 303 -5.23 10.53 1.80
CA LEU A 303 -4.77 11.90 2.04
C LEU A 303 -4.04 12.46 0.83
N LYS A 304 -4.33 11.96 -0.38
CA LYS A 304 -3.63 12.34 -1.62
C LYS A 304 -2.10 12.21 -1.51
N TYR A 305 -1.65 11.19 -0.79
CA TYR A 305 -0.24 10.89 -0.51
C TYR A 305 0.47 11.92 0.39
N GLU A 306 -0.29 12.66 1.21
CA GLU A 306 0.25 13.33 2.40
C GLU A 306 0.45 12.37 3.56
N SER A 307 1.38 12.70 4.45
CA SER A 307 1.58 12.00 5.72
C SER A 307 0.57 12.48 6.78
N PRO A 308 0.16 11.61 7.72
CA PRO A 308 -0.70 12.01 8.83
C PRO A 308 -0.21 13.23 9.60
N ILE A 309 1.09 13.32 9.88
CA ILE A 309 1.68 14.46 10.59
C ILE A 309 1.53 15.77 9.80
N PHE A 310 1.70 15.73 8.48
CA PHE A 310 1.48 16.91 7.64
C PHE A 310 0.01 17.34 7.67
N VAL A 311 -0.92 16.40 7.53
CA VAL A 311 -2.36 16.71 7.53
C VAL A 311 -2.82 17.22 8.90
N MET A 312 -2.32 16.66 10.00
CA MET A 312 -2.58 17.17 11.34
C MET A 312 -2.16 18.64 11.46
N ASN A 313 -0.93 18.97 11.06
CA ASN A 313 -0.44 20.35 11.10
C ASN A 313 -1.28 21.30 10.25
N GLN A 314 -1.74 20.86 9.07
CA GLN A 314 -2.63 21.66 8.23
C GLN A 314 -4.00 21.89 8.91
N LEU A 315 -4.58 20.87 9.55
CA LEU A 315 -5.87 21.00 10.23
C LEU A 315 -5.80 21.89 11.47
N LEU A 316 -4.68 21.87 12.21
CA LEU A 316 -4.51 22.65 13.44
C LEU A 316 -4.07 24.09 13.19
N PHE A 317 -3.12 24.32 12.27
CA PHE A 317 -2.41 25.59 12.16
C PHE A 317 -2.58 26.28 10.81
N ASN A 318 -3.20 25.62 9.83
CA ASN A 318 -3.44 26.21 8.53
C ASN A 318 -4.82 25.79 7.97
N PRO A 319 -5.91 25.98 8.74
CA PRO A 319 -7.24 25.68 8.23
C PRO A 319 -7.44 26.53 6.98
N LYS A 320 -7.59 25.88 5.83
CA LYS A 320 -7.81 26.57 4.55
C LYS A 320 -8.88 27.64 4.75
N VAL A 321 -8.48 28.90 4.60
CA VAL A 321 -9.42 30.00 4.36
C VAL A 321 -10.17 29.59 3.10
N ALA A 322 -11.44 29.26 3.24
CA ALA A 322 -12.28 28.96 2.10
C ALA A 322 -12.35 30.23 1.25
N PHE A 323 -11.61 30.28 0.15
CA PHE A 323 -11.88 31.26 -0.89
C PHE A 323 -13.24 30.89 -1.47
N THR A 324 -14.28 31.58 -1.03
CA THR A 324 -15.54 31.72 -1.77
C THR A 324 -15.21 32.41 -3.09
N THR A 325 -15.22 31.65 -4.17
CA THR A 325 -15.41 32.17 -5.53
C THR A 325 -16.84 31.96 -5.95
#